data_AF-A0A8J8W0V3-F1
#
_entry.id   AF-A0A8J8W0V3-F1
#
_cell.length_a   1.000
_cell.length_b   1.000
_cell.length_c   1.000
_cell.angle_alpha   90.00
_cell.angle_beta   90.00
_cell.angle_gamma   90.00
#
_symmetry.space_group_name_H-M   'P 1'
#
loop_
_entity.id
_entity.type
_entity.pdbx_description
1 polymer ?
#
loop_
_entity_poly.entity_id
_entity_poly.type
_entity_poly.pdbx_seq_one_letter_code
_entity_poly.pdbx_strand_id
1 'polypeptide(L)'
;MATSIAASKRPMVNLPFLLPSWSDSLAVGSRRYQSSYRRTKQRLRVKPDASFGSSHQGRDQIIYNPPSSAPSVYHTPSKFLPPNDARRSMRIEDSAASGSATAVEQLPNVYRSDPERKYHLTPKDVEEIRTLRMSDPMTWSRHKLAKRFECSPLFIALVCEASPEKKQMQRQVLEAVQSQWGPKRRMAREDRKLRREAWGRDE
;
A
#
# COMPACT_ATOMS: atom_id res chain seq x y z
N MET A 1 91.10 -14.49 -14.38
CA MET A 1 90.95 -13.29 -13.52
C MET A 1 89.63 -13.43 -12.78
N ALA A 2 89.70 -13.67 -11.47
CA ALA A 2 88.55 -13.90 -10.61
C ALA A 2 87.91 -12.59 -10.17
N THR A 3 86.58 -12.54 -10.09
CA THR A 3 85.86 -11.73 -9.10
C THR A 3 84.63 -12.48 -8.61
N SER A 4 84.50 -12.50 -7.29
CA SER A 4 83.59 -13.31 -6.48
C SER A 4 82.21 -12.67 -6.33
N ILE A 5 81.15 -13.48 -6.37
CA ILE A 5 79.80 -13.11 -5.92
C ILE A 5 79.57 -13.74 -4.54
N ALA A 6 79.36 -12.91 -3.52
CA ALA A 6 78.95 -13.33 -2.18
C ALA A 6 77.43 -13.52 -2.14
N ALA A 7 76.97 -14.74 -1.82
CA ALA A 7 75.57 -15.02 -1.51
C ALA A 7 75.42 -15.35 -0.02
N SER A 8 74.62 -14.58 0.72
CA SER A 8 74.37 -14.80 2.14
C SER A 8 73.27 -15.84 2.37
N LYS A 9 73.68 -16.97 2.96
CA LYS A 9 73.08 -17.66 4.12
C LYS A 9 71.56 -17.54 4.29
N ARG A 10 70.84 -18.62 3.98
CA ARG A 10 69.61 -18.97 4.73
C ARG A 10 70.02 -19.57 6.08
N PRO A 11 69.26 -19.35 7.16
CA PRO A 11 68.85 -20.53 7.90
C PRO A 11 67.43 -20.48 8.50
N MET A 12 66.77 -21.62 8.31
CA MET A 12 66.09 -22.42 9.33
C MET A 12 64.82 -21.86 10.00
N VAL A 13 63.71 -22.40 9.47
CA VAL A 13 62.46 -22.78 10.12
C VAL A 13 62.61 -22.96 11.64
N ASN A 14 61.94 -22.10 12.42
CA ASN A 14 61.67 -22.33 13.84
C ASN A 14 60.21 -22.74 14.01
N LEU A 15 60.02 -24.00 14.44
CA LEU A 15 58.75 -24.62 14.80
C LEU A 15 58.28 -24.10 16.18
N PRO A 16 57.02 -23.65 16.35
CA PRO A 16 56.53 -23.11 17.62
C PRO A 16 55.80 -24.20 18.43
N PHE A 17 56.52 -25.22 18.88
CA PHE A 17 56.01 -26.11 19.92
C PHE A 17 57.12 -26.35 20.92
N LEU A 18 56.80 -26.14 22.21
CA LEU A 18 57.67 -26.23 23.39
C LEU A 18 58.30 -24.90 23.80
N LEU A 19 57.52 -24.07 24.51
CA LEU A 19 57.93 -23.34 25.73
C LEU A 19 56.65 -22.71 26.34
N PRO A 20 56.30 -23.00 27.60
CA PRO A 20 55.23 -22.29 28.29
C PRO A 20 55.78 -20.93 28.71
N SER A 21 55.52 -19.90 27.92
CA SER A 21 55.80 -18.52 28.31
C SER A 21 54.95 -18.18 29.52
N TRP A 22 55.58 -18.15 30.69
CA TRP A 22 55.02 -17.62 31.93
C TRP A 22 54.91 -16.10 31.83
N SER A 23 53.92 -15.68 31.06
CA SER A 23 53.36 -14.34 31.07
C SER A 23 51.89 -14.43 30.67
N ASP A 24 51.18 -15.40 31.23
CA ASP A 24 49.74 -15.31 31.42
C ASP A 24 49.48 -14.25 32.49
N SER A 25 49.74 -12.99 32.14
CA SER A 25 48.78 -11.98 32.52
C SER A 25 47.51 -12.39 31.82
N LEU A 26 46.71 -13.22 32.50
CA LEU A 26 45.28 -13.31 32.24
C LEU A 26 44.80 -11.86 32.30
N ALA A 27 44.81 -11.19 31.15
CA ALA A 27 43.85 -10.15 30.91
C ALA A 27 42.55 -10.89 31.13
N VAL A 28 42.02 -10.81 32.36
CA VAL A 28 40.63 -11.01 32.67
C VAL A 28 39.97 -10.02 31.74
N GLY A 29 39.74 -10.45 30.50
CA GLY A 29 39.17 -9.64 29.47
C GLY A 29 37.87 -9.25 30.10
N SER A 30 37.73 -7.97 30.45
CA SER A 30 36.52 -7.43 31.04
C SER A 30 35.42 -7.71 30.03
N ARG A 31 34.79 -8.88 30.16
CA ARG A 31 33.69 -9.33 29.33
C ARG A 31 32.56 -8.44 29.77
N ARG A 32 32.40 -7.34 29.05
CA ARG A 32 31.36 -6.38 29.34
C ARG A 32 30.05 -7.08 28.97
N TYR A 33 29.33 -7.55 29.99
CA TYR A 33 28.05 -8.28 29.84
C TYR A 33 26.89 -7.38 29.37
N GLN A 34 27.11 -6.07 29.28
CA GLN A 34 26.11 -5.10 28.85
C GLN A 34 26.43 -4.54 27.45
N SER A 35 25.44 -4.58 26.56
CA SER A 35 25.54 -3.95 25.24
C SER A 35 25.52 -2.43 25.37
N SER A 36 26.58 -1.76 24.91
CA SER A 36 26.60 -0.30 24.83
C SER A 36 25.74 0.22 23.68
N TYR A 37 25.20 1.43 23.85
CA TYR A 37 24.47 2.16 22.81
C TYR A 37 25.22 2.21 21.45
N ARG A 38 26.55 2.35 21.48
CA ARG A 38 27.37 2.36 20.25
C ARG A 38 27.28 1.03 19.49
N ARG A 39 27.28 -0.10 20.20
CA ARG A 39 27.19 -1.44 19.60
C ARG A 39 25.81 -1.67 18.98
N THR A 40 24.74 -1.24 19.67
CA THR A 40 23.37 -1.36 19.12
C THR A 40 23.19 -0.44 17.91
N LYS A 41 23.67 0.80 17.96
CA LYS A 41 23.65 1.73 16.81
C LYS A 41 24.40 1.18 15.59
N GLN A 42 25.57 0.57 15.79
CA GLN A 42 26.33 -0.04 14.70
C GLN A 42 25.61 -1.27 14.11
N ARG A 43 24.97 -2.08 14.96
CA ARG A 43 24.19 -3.26 14.53
C ARG A 43 22.92 -2.90 13.77
N LEU A 44 22.28 -1.78 14.12
CA LEU A 44 21.06 -1.27 13.48
C LEU A 44 21.35 -0.25 12.36
N ARG A 45 22.60 -0.12 11.92
CA ARG A 45 22.97 0.86 10.89
C ARG A 45 22.39 0.45 9.54
N VAL A 46 21.49 1.27 9.01
CA VAL A 46 21.01 1.20 7.63
C VAL A 46 21.92 2.04 6.73
N LYS A 47 22.28 1.52 5.56
CA LYS A 47 23.06 2.27 4.56
C LYS A 47 22.13 3.24 3.82
N PRO A 48 22.62 4.44 3.41
CA PRO A 48 21.85 5.31 2.55
C PRO A 48 21.64 4.65 1.18
N ASP A 49 20.68 5.17 0.41
CA ASP A 49 20.44 4.74 -0.96
C ASP A 49 21.68 5.00 -1.85
N ALA A 50 21.83 4.21 -2.92
CA ALA A 50 23.00 4.23 -3.80
C ALA A 50 23.20 5.59 -4.49
N SER A 51 22.11 6.34 -4.72
CA SER A 51 22.12 7.70 -5.26
C SER A 51 22.90 8.72 -4.42
N PHE A 52 23.04 8.48 -3.11
CA PHE A 52 23.80 9.33 -2.18
C PHE A 52 25.25 8.88 -1.98
N GLY A 53 25.76 7.99 -2.84
CA GLY A 53 27.16 7.57 -2.85
C GLY A 53 28.16 8.71 -3.09
N SER A 54 29.45 8.42 -2.99
CA SER A 54 30.52 9.41 -3.19
C SER A 54 30.44 10.05 -4.58
N SER A 55 30.30 11.38 -4.64
CA SER A 55 30.37 12.16 -5.89
C SER A 55 31.74 12.00 -6.54
N HIS A 56 31.79 11.48 -7.76
CA HIS A 56 33.03 11.13 -8.46
C HIS A 56 33.62 12.26 -9.33
N GLN A 57 33.03 13.47 -9.35
CA GLN A 57 33.29 14.42 -10.44
C GLN A 57 33.74 15.83 -10.03
N GLY A 58 33.86 16.14 -8.73
CA GLY A 58 34.40 17.44 -8.28
C GLY A 58 33.62 18.68 -8.75
N ARG A 59 32.40 18.49 -9.28
CA ARG A 59 31.48 19.52 -9.74
C ARG A 59 30.13 19.30 -9.07
N ASP A 60 29.42 20.40 -8.85
CA ASP A 60 28.07 20.36 -8.31
C ASP A 60 27.08 19.98 -9.44
N GLN A 61 26.22 18.99 -9.17
CA GLN A 61 25.21 18.52 -10.12
C GLN A 61 23.88 18.26 -9.40
N ILE A 62 22.78 18.48 -10.09
CA ILE A 62 21.43 18.15 -9.61
C ILE A 62 21.07 16.76 -10.14
N ILE A 63 20.78 15.83 -9.23
CA ILE A 63 20.41 14.45 -9.57
C ILE A 63 18.91 14.29 -9.37
N TYR A 64 18.22 13.71 -10.37
CA TYR A 64 16.82 13.31 -10.22
C TYR A 64 16.75 11.95 -9.50
N ASN A 65 16.27 11.96 -8.26
CA ASN A 65 16.15 10.78 -7.41
C ASN A 65 14.69 10.57 -6.94
N PRO A 66 13.81 9.99 -7.77
CA PRO A 66 12.42 9.76 -7.40
C PRO A 66 12.36 8.69 -6.29
N PRO A 67 11.79 8.99 -5.11
CA PRO A 67 11.77 8.06 -3.99
C PRO A 67 10.79 6.90 -4.23
N SER A 68 11.11 5.70 -3.75
CA SER A 68 10.22 4.52 -3.77
C SER A 68 9.17 4.56 -2.65
N SER A 69 8.49 5.69 -2.50
CA SER A 69 7.45 5.90 -1.48
C SER A 69 6.17 6.43 -2.13
N ALA A 70 5.03 6.22 -1.48
CA ALA A 70 3.78 6.82 -1.93
C ALA A 70 3.87 8.36 -1.92
N PRO A 71 3.33 9.06 -2.93
CA PRO A 71 3.35 10.51 -2.99
C PRO A 71 2.46 11.12 -1.90
N SER A 72 2.86 12.29 -1.41
CA SER A 72 2.02 13.10 -0.50
C SER A 72 0.86 13.77 -1.24
N VAL A 73 -0.18 14.19 -0.51
CA VAL A 73 -1.35 14.92 -1.06
C VAL A 73 -0.95 16.21 -1.79
N TYR A 74 0.15 16.85 -1.40
CA TYR A 74 0.65 18.07 -2.03
C TYR A 74 1.27 17.84 -3.42
N HIS A 75 1.58 16.59 -3.79
CA HIS A 75 2.00 16.24 -5.14
C HIS A 75 0.77 16.11 -6.03
N THR A 76 0.23 17.25 -6.46
CA THR A 76 -1.00 17.31 -7.25
C THR A 76 -0.80 16.76 -8.66
N PRO A 77 -1.58 15.77 -9.12
CA PRO A 77 -1.49 15.28 -10.48
C PRO A 77 -1.91 16.35 -11.50
N SER A 78 -1.40 16.26 -12.72
CA SER A 78 -1.64 17.25 -13.79
C SER A 78 -3.13 17.46 -14.12
N LYS A 79 -3.98 16.45 -13.89
CA LYS A 79 -5.44 16.53 -14.07
C LYS A 79 -6.12 17.50 -13.11
N PHE A 80 -5.54 17.77 -11.94
CA PHE A 80 -6.09 18.68 -10.93
C PHE A 80 -5.44 20.06 -10.95
N LEU A 81 -4.44 20.29 -11.82
CA LEU A 81 -3.89 21.62 -12.00
C LEU A 81 -4.78 22.47 -12.91
N PRO A 82 -4.89 23.78 -12.64
CA PRO A 82 -5.50 24.73 -13.57
C PRO A 82 -4.83 24.69 -14.95
N PRO A 83 -5.56 24.98 -16.05
CA PRO A 83 -5.00 24.99 -17.40
C PRO A 83 -3.81 25.95 -17.59
N ASN A 84 -3.81 27.08 -16.87
CA ASN A 84 -2.78 28.12 -16.96
C ASN A 84 -1.53 27.85 -16.11
N ASP A 85 -1.47 26.73 -15.37
CA ASP A 85 -0.32 26.41 -14.52
C ASP A 85 0.84 25.85 -15.37
N ALA A 86 1.99 26.53 -15.35
CA ALA A 86 3.20 26.13 -16.10
C ALA A 86 3.71 24.72 -15.73
N ARG A 87 3.42 24.22 -14.52
CA ARG A 87 3.81 22.87 -14.11
C ARG A 87 3.10 21.78 -14.92
N ARG A 88 1.97 22.12 -15.57
CA ARG A 88 1.23 21.18 -16.41
C ARG A 88 2.03 20.79 -17.66
N SER A 89 2.70 21.74 -18.33
CA SER A 89 3.52 21.45 -19.51
C SER A 89 4.78 20.68 -19.13
N MET A 90 5.51 21.12 -18.10
CA MET A 90 6.73 20.47 -17.61
C MET A 90 6.50 18.97 -17.32
N ARG A 91 5.40 18.63 -16.65
CA ARG A 91 5.10 17.22 -16.31
C ARG A 91 4.74 16.36 -17.52
N ILE A 92 4.15 16.96 -18.57
CA ILE A 92 3.85 16.23 -19.81
C ILE A 92 5.16 15.90 -20.52
N GLU A 93 6.09 16.86 -20.58
CA GLU A 93 7.43 16.67 -21.14
C GLU A 93 8.22 15.61 -20.36
N ASP A 94 8.22 15.68 -19.02
CA ASP A 94 8.87 14.68 -18.15
C ASP A 94 8.29 13.27 -18.36
N SER A 95 6.96 13.16 -18.45
CA SER A 95 6.28 11.88 -18.65
C SER A 95 6.62 11.26 -20.01
N ALA A 96 6.77 12.09 -21.05
CA ALA A 96 7.19 11.68 -22.38
C ALA A 96 8.66 11.24 -22.40
N ALA A 97 9.56 11.96 -21.72
CA ALA A 97 10.98 11.64 -21.64
C ALA A 97 11.27 10.36 -20.83
N SER A 98 10.51 10.12 -19.76
CA SER A 98 10.70 8.96 -18.87
C SER A 98 10.05 7.67 -19.40
N GLY A 99 9.27 7.74 -20.49
CA GLY A 99 8.54 6.58 -21.02
C GLY A 99 7.53 5.96 -20.04
N SER A 100 7.26 6.64 -18.91
CA SER A 100 6.47 6.16 -17.78
C SER A 100 4.96 6.36 -17.95
N ALA A 101 4.49 6.46 -19.20
CA ALA A 101 3.07 6.44 -19.48
C ALA A 101 2.56 5.01 -19.27
N THR A 102 2.20 4.67 -18.03
CA THR A 102 1.46 3.44 -17.76
C THR A 102 0.18 3.48 -18.57
N ALA A 103 0.10 2.70 -19.64
CA ALA A 103 -1.10 2.60 -20.44
C ALA A 103 -2.21 2.08 -19.54
N VAL A 104 -3.34 2.79 -19.47
CA VAL A 104 -4.48 2.41 -18.63
C VAL A 104 -4.94 0.97 -18.92
N GLU A 105 -4.82 0.56 -20.19
CA GLU A 105 -5.12 -0.80 -20.67
C GLU A 105 -4.22 -1.91 -20.07
N GLN A 106 -3.04 -1.56 -19.57
CA GLN A 106 -2.10 -2.51 -18.96
C GLN A 106 -2.31 -2.65 -17.44
N LEU A 107 -3.13 -1.79 -16.83
CA LEU A 107 -3.38 -1.83 -15.39
C LEU A 107 -4.35 -2.98 -15.06
N PRO A 108 -4.04 -3.82 -14.07
CA PRO A 108 -4.96 -4.87 -13.65
C PRO A 108 -6.23 -4.26 -13.07
N ASN A 109 -7.38 -4.77 -13.47
CA ASN A 109 -8.65 -4.33 -12.91
C ASN A 109 -8.81 -4.85 -11.47
N VAL A 110 -8.81 -3.95 -10.49
CA VAL A 110 -8.93 -4.29 -9.06
C VAL A 110 -10.38 -4.61 -8.68
N TYR A 111 -11.35 -4.00 -9.36
CA TYR A 111 -12.78 -4.22 -9.15
C TYR A 111 -13.39 -4.93 -10.34
N ARG A 112 -14.66 -5.34 -10.25
CA ARG A 112 -15.37 -5.73 -11.49
C ARG A 112 -15.51 -4.46 -12.33
N SER A 113 -15.18 -4.55 -13.62
CA SER A 113 -15.35 -3.43 -14.56
C SER A 113 -16.74 -2.84 -14.41
N ASP A 114 -16.83 -1.52 -14.30
CA ASP A 114 -18.11 -0.84 -14.19
C ASP A 114 -18.98 -1.24 -15.40
N PRO A 115 -20.18 -1.79 -15.17
CA PRO A 115 -21.07 -2.12 -16.28
C PRO A 115 -21.44 -0.83 -17.01
N GLU A 116 -21.54 -0.92 -18.34
CA GLU A 116 -21.98 0.18 -19.18
C GLU A 116 -23.34 0.72 -18.68
N ARG A 117 -23.45 2.06 -18.59
CA ARG A 117 -24.66 2.72 -18.10
C ARG A 117 -25.73 2.70 -19.19
N LYS A 118 -26.76 1.87 -19.01
CA LYS A 118 -27.91 1.78 -19.92
C LYS A 118 -29.06 2.68 -19.43
N TYR A 119 -29.59 3.50 -20.33
CA TYR A 119 -30.69 4.44 -20.08
C TYR A 119 -31.91 4.13 -20.97
N HIS A 120 -32.34 2.87 -20.99
CA HIS A 120 -33.41 2.38 -21.87
C HIS A 120 -34.83 2.49 -21.28
N LEU A 121 -34.96 2.81 -19.99
CA LEU A 121 -36.24 2.86 -19.31
C LEU A 121 -36.99 4.16 -19.59
N THR A 122 -38.28 4.03 -19.91
CA THR A 122 -39.19 5.15 -20.13
C THR A 122 -39.89 5.57 -18.83
N PRO A 123 -40.49 6.77 -18.76
CA PRO A 123 -41.26 7.20 -17.59
C PRO A 123 -42.39 6.24 -17.21
N LYS A 124 -43.00 5.57 -18.21
CA LYS A 124 -44.06 4.58 -17.98
C LYS A 124 -43.54 3.35 -17.24
N ASP A 125 -42.34 2.88 -17.58
CA ASP A 125 -41.69 1.76 -16.90
C ASP A 125 -41.38 2.11 -15.44
N VAL A 126 -41.00 3.37 -15.18
CA VAL A 126 -40.74 3.88 -13.83
C VAL A 126 -42.02 3.91 -12.98
N GLU A 127 -43.15 4.30 -13.56
CA GLU A 127 -44.45 4.22 -12.90
C GLU A 127 -44.85 2.77 -12.61
N GLU A 128 -44.65 1.86 -13.56
CA GLU A 128 -44.90 0.43 -13.36
C GLU A 128 -44.03 -0.15 -12.23
N ILE A 129 -42.74 0.22 -12.17
CA ILE A 129 -41.84 -0.16 -11.07
C ILE A 129 -42.41 0.29 -9.72
N ARG A 130 -42.94 1.52 -9.64
CA ARG A 130 -43.54 2.05 -8.41
C ARG A 130 -44.81 1.30 -8.05
N THR A 131 -45.71 1.08 -8.99
CA THR A 131 -46.98 0.38 -8.73
C THR A 131 -46.74 -1.06 -8.27
N LEU A 132 -45.87 -1.81 -8.96
CA LEU A 132 -45.52 -3.19 -8.59
C LEU A 132 -44.87 -3.29 -7.21
N ARG A 133 -44.06 -2.29 -6.84
CA ARG A 133 -43.37 -2.29 -5.54
C ARG A 133 -44.27 -1.86 -4.39
N MET A 134 -45.24 -0.98 -4.67
CA MET A 134 -46.25 -0.54 -3.70
C MET A 134 -47.31 -1.61 -3.46
N SER A 135 -47.70 -2.38 -4.49
CA SER A 135 -48.69 -3.44 -4.34
C SER A 135 -48.16 -4.59 -3.47
N ASP A 136 -47.10 -5.27 -3.92
CA ASP A 136 -46.56 -6.45 -3.24
C ASP A 136 -45.04 -6.34 -3.05
N PRO A 137 -44.57 -5.64 -2.01
CA PRO A 137 -43.14 -5.43 -1.81
C PRO A 137 -42.40 -6.74 -1.49
N MET A 138 -43.09 -7.79 -1.03
CA MET A 138 -42.53 -9.13 -0.77
C MET A 138 -42.23 -9.89 -2.06
N THR A 139 -43.19 -9.94 -2.99
CA THR A 139 -43.03 -10.60 -4.30
C THR A 139 -42.11 -9.79 -5.20
N TRP A 140 -42.32 -8.48 -5.29
CA TRP A 140 -41.56 -7.56 -6.15
C TRP A 140 -40.36 -6.98 -5.40
N SER A 141 -39.41 -7.85 -5.09
CA SER A 141 -38.12 -7.46 -4.51
C SER A 141 -37.29 -6.63 -5.50
N ARG A 142 -36.36 -5.82 -4.97
CA ARG A 142 -35.45 -5.00 -5.79
C ARG A 142 -34.74 -5.79 -6.88
N HIS A 143 -34.28 -7.00 -6.54
CA HIS A 143 -33.59 -7.89 -7.48
C HIS A 143 -34.54 -8.47 -8.53
N LYS A 144 -35.80 -8.74 -8.19
CA LYS A 144 -36.80 -9.24 -9.16
C LYS A 144 -37.16 -8.17 -10.18
N LEU A 145 -37.37 -6.94 -9.72
CA LEU A 145 -37.64 -5.78 -10.60
C LEU A 145 -36.42 -5.46 -11.47
N ALA A 146 -35.21 -5.46 -10.89
CA ALA A 146 -33.97 -5.28 -11.63
C ALA A 146 -33.80 -6.29 -12.78
N LYS A 147 -34.18 -7.56 -12.56
CA LYS A 147 -34.17 -8.59 -13.61
C LYS A 147 -35.24 -8.36 -14.67
N ARG A 148 -36.45 -7.96 -14.28
CA ARG A 148 -37.57 -7.73 -15.21
C ARG A 148 -37.32 -6.55 -16.14
N PHE A 149 -36.77 -5.46 -15.61
CA PHE A 149 -36.52 -4.22 -16.35
C PHE A 149 -35.06 -4.09 -16.82
N GLU A 150 -34.27 -5.16 -16.68
CA GLU A 150 -32.85 -5.23 -17.08
C GLU A 150 -32.02 -4.03 -16.59
N CYS A 151 -32.20 -3.65 -15.33
CA CYS A 151 -31.57 -2.47 -14.75
C CYS A 151 -30.87 -2.79 -13.42
N SER A 152 -30.10 -1.83 -12.90
CA SER A 152 -29.36 -2.03 -11.64
C SER A 152 -30.32 -2.10 -10.44
N PRO A 153 -30.11 -3.01 -9.46
CA PRO A 153 -30.90 -3.03 -8.22
C PRO A 153 -30.72 -1.75 -7.38
N LEU A 154 -29.65 -0.98 -7.64
CA LEU A 154 -29.47 0.35 -7.06
C LEU A 154 -30.42 1.37 -7.69
N PHE A 155 -30.60 1.34 -9.02
CA PHE A 155 -31.54 2.19 -9.72
C PHE A 155 -32.98 1.98 -9.24
N ILE A 156 -33.41 0.73 -9.06
CA ILE A 156 -34.73 0.43 -8.47
C ILE A 156 -34.89 1.03 -7.07
N ALA A 157 -33.82 1.03 -6.25
CA ALA A 157 -33.85 1.62 -4.92
C ALA A 157 -33.99 3.15 -4.95
N LEU A 158 -33.46 3.80 -6.00
CA LEU A 158 -33.60 5.24 -6.22
C LEU A 158 -35.02 5.60 -6.68
N VAL A 159 -35.61 4.77 -7.55
CA VAL A 159 -36.96 5.01 -8.10
C VAL A 159 -38.06 4.91 -7.05
N CYS A 160 -37.97 3.90 -6.18
CA CYS A 160 -39.01 3.60 -5.21
C CYS A 160 -38.45 2.90 -3.97
N GLU A 161 -38.81 3.45 -2.81
CA GLU A 161 -38.49 2.84 -1.53
C GLU A 161 -39.39 1.63 -1.23
N ALA A 162 -38.98 0.76 -0.31
CA ALA A 162 -39.92 -0.26 0.20
C ALA A 162 -40.97 0.39 1.11
N SER A 163 -42.14 -0.26 1.26
CA SER A 163 -43.13 0.14 2.25
C SER A 163 -42.51 0.26 3.66
N PRO A 164 -42.98 1.21 4.49
CA PRO A 164 -42.42 1.44 5.82
C PRO A 164 -42.52 0.19 6.69
N GLU A 165 -43.63 -0.55 6.60
CA GLU A 165 -43.84 -1.83 7.30
C GLU A 165 -42.76 -2.85 6.94
N LYS A 166 -42.43 -2.99 5.65
CA LYS A 166 -41.35 -3.90 5.22
C LYS A 166 -39.99 -3.46 5.74
N LYS A 167 -39.71 -2.15 5.78
CA LYS A 167 -38.47 -1.63 6.37
C LYS A 167 -38.40 -1.96 7.86
N GLN A 168 -39.50 -1.84 8.59
CA GLN A 168 -39.58 -2.17 10.02
C GLN A 168 -39.38 -3.67 10.26
N MET A 169 -40.07 -4.54 9.50
CA MET A 169 -39.86 -5.99 9.56
C MET A 169 -38.39 -6.36 9.31
N GLN A 170 -37.76 -5.76 8.29
CA GLN A 170 -36.34 -6.03 8.01
C GLN A 170 -35.41 -5.55 9.14
N ARG A 171 -35.73 -4.42 9.80
CA ARG A 171 -34.97 -3.95 10.97
C ARG A 171 -35.08 -4.92 12.14
N GLN A 172 -36.29 -5.39 12.45
CA GLN A 172 -36.53 -6.39 13.50
C GLN A 172 -35.78 -7.70 13.22
N VAL A 173 -35.78 -8.18 11.96
CA VAL A 173 -35.00 -9.36 11.56
C VAL A 173 -33.49 -9.12 11.76
N LEU A 174 -32.98 -7.96 11.38
CA LEU A 174 -31.56 -7.63 11.60
C LEU A 174 -31.21 -7.57 13.09
N GLU A 175 -32.08 -7.00 13.91
CA GLU A 175 -31.91 -6.93 15.37
C GLU A 175 -31.90 -8.33 16.01
N ALA A 176 -32.83 -9.19 15.61
CA ALA A 176 -32.86 -10.59 16.05
C ALA A 176 -31.60 -11.38 15.63
N VAL A 177 -31.07 -11.11 14.44
CA VAL A 177 -29.80 -11.73 14.01
C VAL A 177 -28.60 -11.17 14.79
N GLN A 178 -28.62 -9.88 15.15
CA GLN A 178 -27.57 -9.24 15.93
C GLN A 178 -27.58 -9.67 17.40
N SER A 179 -28.75 -9.91 17.99
CA SER A 179 -28.87 -10.37 19.37
C SER A 179 -28.27 -11.78 19.56
N GLN A 180 -28.31 -12.61 18.51
CA GLN A 180 -27.67 -13.94 18.48
C GLN A 180 -26.14 -13.89 18.38
N TRP A 181 -25.51 -12.73 18.18
CA TRP A 181 -24.05 -12.64 18.10
C TRP A 181 -23.40 -12.77 19.48
N GLY A 182 -22.52 -13.76 19.62
CA GLY A 182 -21.62 -13.86 20.77
C GLY A 182 -20.60 -12.71 20.84
N PRO A 183 -19.89 -12.57 21.98
CA PRO A 183 -19.06 -11.41 22.30
C PRO A 183 -17.94 -11.17 21.26
N LYS A 184 -17.24 -12.22 20.85
CA LYS A 184 -16.15 -12.13 19.84
C LYS A 184 -16.66 -11.59 18.49
N ARG A 185 -17.82 -12.06 18.04
CA ARG A 185 -18.41 -11.65 16.76
C ARG A 185 -18.88 -10.20 16.81
N ARG A 186 -19.46 -9.77 17.93
CA ARG A 186 -19.91 -8.39 18.14
C ARG A 186 -18.72 -7.42 18.08
N MET A 187 -17.68 -7.67 18.88
CA MET A 187 -16.45 -6.87 18.89
C MET A 187 -15.82 -6.76 17.49
N ALA A 188 -15.68 -7.88 16.77
CA ALA A 188 -15.12 -7.86 15.41
C ALA A 188 -15.95 -7.05 14.40
N ARG A 189 -17.27 -6.94 14.61
CA ARG A 189 -18.17 -6.14 13.74
C ARG A 189 -18.08 -4.65 14.08
N GLU A 190 -17.97 -4.32 15.37
CA GLU A 190 -17.72 -2.97 15.85
C GLU A 190 -16.37 -2.45 15.35
N ASP A 191 -15.29 -3.23 15.50
CA ASP A 191 -13.96 -2.89 14.98
C ASP A 191 -13.95 -2.68 13.46
N ARG A 192 -14.73 -3.50 12.72
CA ARG A 192 -14.87 -3.31 11.27
C ARG A 192 -15.58 -2.00 10.94
N LYS A 193 -16.54 -1.57 11.76
CA LYS A 193 -17.24 -0.30 11.59
C LYS A 193 -16.26 0.85 11.86
N LEU A 194 -15.51 0.79 12.95
CA LEU A 194 -14.48 1.78 13.30
C LEU A 194 -13.41 1.90 12.22
N ARG A 195 -12.90 0.78 11.69
CA ARG A 195 -11.93 0.81 10.58
C ARG A 195 -12.49 1.46 9.32
N ARG A 196 -13.76 1.21 9.00
CA ARG A 196 -14.41 1.86 7.85
C ARG A 196 -14.56 3.36 8.06
N GLU A 197 -14.89 3.78 9.27
CA GLU A 197 -15.00 5.20 9.63
C GLU A 197 -13.63 5.89 9.57
N ALA A 198 -12.58 5.26 10.12
CA ALA A 198 -11.20 5.73 10.06
C ALA A 198 -10.71 5.89 8.61
N TRP A 199 -10.97 4.91 7.74
CA TRP A 199 -10.67 5.02 6.31
C TRP A 199 -11.35 6.20 5.62
N GLY A 200 -12.52 6.64 6.09
CA GLY A 200 -13.21 7.81 5.55
C GLY A 200 -12.65 9.15 6.06
N ARG A 201 -11.83 9.12 7.11
CA ARG A 201 -11.15 10.28 7.70
C ARG A 201 -9.66 10.34 7.35
N ASP A 202 -9.18 9.41 6.53
CA ASP A 202 -7.75 9.19 6.25
C ASP A 202 -6.91 8.92 7.54
N GLU A 203 -7.50 8.20 8.51
CA GLU A 203 -6.89 7.77 9.79
C GLU A 203 -6.58 6.25 9.86
#